data_AF-A0A0C2N405-F1
#
_entry.id   AF-A0A0C2N405-F1
#
_cell.length_a   1.000
_cell.length_b   1.000
_cell.length_c   1.000
_cell.angle_alpha   90.00
_cell.angle_beta   90.00
_cell.angle_gamma   90.00
#
_symmetry.space_group_name_H-M   'P 1'
#
loop_
_entity.id
_entity.type
_entity.pdbx_description
1 polymer ?
#
loop_
_entity_poly.entity_id
_entity_poly.type
_entity_poly.pdbx_seq_one_letter_code
_entity_poly.pdbx_strand_id
1 'polypeptide(L)'
;MVSGKNNFSPVQFGGRKIKFNWTEPQKQPHQVELDKLRFCKNEDYKIFTPGAGVQAQCFRGHKGAFYKRKNYIYCKSVIHTLSRIIPERCDCTIDDFGW
;
A
#
# COMPACT_ATOMS: atom_id res chain seq x y z
N MET A 1 -19.31 -13.58 7.53
CA MET A 1 -18.58 -14.41 8.50
C MET A 1 -18.33 -15.76 7.85
N VAL A 2 -17.10 -16.04 7.40
CA VAL A 2 -16.75 -17.34 6.81
C VAL A 2 -15.62 -17.92 7.65
N SER A 3 -15.97 -18.85 8.52
CA SER A 3 -15.03 -19.58 9.38
C SER A 3 -14.45 -20.74 8.57
N GLY A 4 -13.36 -20.49 7.84
CA GLY A 4 -12.59 -21.54 7.18
C GLY A 4 -11.73 -22.30 8.18
N LYS A 5 -12.14 -23.52 8.53
CA LYS A 5 -11.30 -24.47 9.28
C LYS A 5 -10.34 -25.14 8.30
N ASN A 6 -9.08 -24.70 8.26
CA ASN A 6 -8.04 -25.35 7.47
C ASN A 6 -7.55 -26.59 8.23
N ASN A 7 -7.97 -27.78 7.79
CA ASN A 7 -7.43 -29.06 8.25
C ASN A 7 -6.10 -29.33 7.54
N PHE A 8 -4.98 -28.98 8.15
CA PHE A 8 -3.68 -29.48 7.72
C PHE A 8 -3.36 -30.78 8.46
N SER A 9 -3.12 -31.84 7.70
CA SER A 9 -2.68 -33.13 8.23
C SER A 9 -1.28 -33.02 8.86
N PRO A 10 -1.05 -33.62 10.03
CA PRO A 10 0.25 -33.56 10.70
C PRO A 10 1.29 -34.41 9.96
N VAL A 11 2.45 -33.82 9.67
CA VAL A 11 3.63 -34.52 9.14
C VAL A 11 4.31 -35.27 10.29
N GLN A 12 4.45 -36.60 10.18
CA GLN A 12 5.12 -37.44 11.19
C GLN A 12 6.61 -37.58 10.86
N PHE A 13 7.48 -37.04 11.72
CA PHE A 13 8.90 -37.39 11.76
C PHE A 13 9.20 -38.14 13.06
N GLY A 14 9.62 -39.40 12.93
CA GLY A 14 10.35 -40.18 13.94
C GLY A 14 9.82 -40.13 15.38
N GLY A 15 8.79 -40.92 15.71
CA GLY A 15 8.58 -41.56 17.02
C GLY A 15 8.43 -40.71 18.30
N ARG A 16 8.67 -39.39 18.28
CA ARG A 16 8.47 -38.50 19.43
C ARG A 16 7.30 -37.57 19.14
N LYS A 17 6.20 -37.76 19.89
CA LYS A 17 5.06 -36.84 19.91
C LYS A 17 5.47 -35.54 20.60
N ILE A 18 6.02 -34.59 19.85
CA ILE A 18 6.24 -33.22 20.34
C ILE A 18 4.88 -32.50 20.27
N LYS A 19 4.26 -32.26 21.43
CA LYS A 19 3.08 -31.39 21.53
C LYS A 19 3.57 -29.94 21.44
N PHE A 20 3.46 -29.35 20.26
CA PHE A 20 3.66 -27.92 20.10
C PHE A 20 2.43 -27.19 20.65
N ASN A 21 2.54 -26.66 21.85
CA ASN A 21 1.58 -25.68 22.37
C ASN A 21 1.85 -24.34 21.69
N TRP A 22 1.20 -24.12 20.55
CA TRP A 22 1.19 -22.81 19.90
C TRP A 22 0.37 -21.85 20.76
N THR A 23 1.05 -20.93 21.44
CA THR A 23 0.40 -19.79 22.07
C THR A 23 0.08 -18.78 20.98
N GLU A 24 -1.20 -18.43 20.86
CA GLU A 24 -1.68 -17.46 19.89
C GLU A 24 -0.94 -16.13 20.12
N PRO A 25 -0.23 -15.58 19.12
CA PRO A 25 0.56 -14.37 19.30
C PRO A 25 -0.37 -13.23 19.71
N GLN A 26 -0.15 -12.69 20.90
CA GLN A 26 -0.98 -11.60 21.42
C GLN A 26 -0.83 -10.38 20.51
N LYS A 27 -1.91 -10.06 19.79
CA LYS A 27 -2.01 -8.92 18.88
C LYS A 27 -1.79 -7.64 19.69
N GLN A 28 -0.73 -6.88 19.39
CA GLN A 28 -0.42 -5.64 20.12
C GLN A 28 -1.62 -4.66 20.08
N PRO A 29 -1.91 -3.94 21.17
CA PRO A 29 -3.10 -3.09 21.30
C PRO A 29 -3.18 -1.97 20.24
N HIS A 30 -2.04 -1.49 19.74
CA HIS A 30 -1.98 -0.52 18.65
C HIS A 30 -2.53 -1.03 17.30
N GLN A 31 -2.58 -2.35 17.10
CA GLN A 31 -3.06 -2.94 15.85
C GLN A 31 -4.60 -3.01 15.76
N VAL A 32 -5.30 -2.92 16.90
CA VAL A 32 -6.75 -3.15 16.98
C VAL A 32 -7.54 -1.92 16.51
N GLU A 33 -6.96 -0.73 16.61
CA GLU A 33 -7.67 0.52 16.26
C GLU A 33 -7.65 0.82 14.75
N LEU A 34 -6.58 0.45 14.06
CA LEU A 34 -6.46 0.57 12.60
C LEU A 34 -7.53 -0.24 11.86
N ASP A 35 -8.05 -1.31 12.47
CA ASP A 35 -9.06 -2.15 11.83
C ASP A 35 -10.42 -1.45 11.67
N LYS A 36 -10.70 -0.41 12.46
CA LYS A 36 -11.95 0.38 12.39
C LYS A 36 -11.92 1.54 11.39
N LEU A 37 -10.77 1.83 10.78
CA LEU A 37 -10.68 2.92 9.80
C LEU A 37 -11.43 2.57 8.51
N ARG A 38 -12.17 3.54 7.99
CA ARG A 38 -12.79 3.47 6.66
C ARG A 38 -11.74 3.31 5.56
N PHE A 39 -12.13 2.75 4.42
CA PHE A 39 -11.29 2.77 3.21
C PHE A 39 -11.21 4.19 2.63
N CYS A 40 -10.05 4.53 2.09
CA CYS A 40 -9.86 5.80 1.39
C CYS A 40 -10.64 5.81 0.06
N LYS A 41 -11.22 6.96 -0.28
CA LYS A 41 -11.91 7.24 -1.55
C LYS A 41 -11.03 8.14 -2.44
N ASN A 42 -11.40 8.31 -3.70
CA ASN A 42 -10.70 9.19 -4.65
C ASN A 42 -10.42 10.60 -4.08
N GLU A 43 -11.39 11.18 -3.37
CA GLU A 43 -11.30 12.53 -2.79
C GLU A 43 -10.26 12.66 -1.66
N ASP A 44 -9.87 11.55 -1.05
CA ASP A 44 -8.87 11.50 0.03
C ASP A 44 -7.43 11.56 -0.51
N TYR A 45 -7.27 11.37 -1.83
CA TYR A 45 -6.00 11.45 -2.52
C TYR A 45 -5.90 12.75 -3.32
N LYS A 46 -4.66 13.11 -3.64
CA LYS A 46 -4.31 14.10 -4.65
C LYS A 46 -3.36 13.47 -5.65
N ILE A 47 -3.44 13.91 -6.89
CA ILE A 47 -2.44 13.57 -7.90
C ILE A 47 -1.20 14.44 -7.64
N PHE A 48 -0.01 13.85 -7.70
CA PHE A 48 1.24 14.57 -7.51
C PHE A 48 2.33 14.09 -8.47
N THR A 49 3.28 14.97 -8.75
CA THR A 49 4.54 14.66 -9.45
C THR A 49 5.68 14.66 -8.42
N PRO A 50 6.50 13.60 -8.32
CA PRO A 50 7.71 13.62 -7.51
C PRO A 50 8.64 14.75 -7.95
N GLY A 51 9.27 15.45 -7.01
CA GLY A 51 10.21 16.54 -7.34
C GLY A 51 9.59 17.90 -7.66
N ALA A 52 8.25 17.99 -7.77
CA ALA A 52 7.53 19.23 -8.14
C ALA A 52 7.83 20.47 -7.28
N GLY A 53 8.34 20.31 -6.06
CA GLY A 53 8.68 21.42 -5.17
C GLY A 53 10.09 21.99 -5.31
N VAL A 54 10.99 21.30 -6.03
CA VAL A 54 12.44 21.61 -5.99
C VAL A 54 12.90 22.37 -7.22
N GLN A 55 12.27 22.16 -8.39
CA GLN A 55 12.42 22.90 -9.66
C GLN A 55 11.81 22.10 -10.83
N ALA A 56 11.76 20.77 -10.70
CA ALA A 56 11.23 19.88 -11.73
C ALA A 56 9.71 19.74 -11.65
N GLN A 57 8.97 20.41 -12.53
CA GLN A 57 7.51 20.22 -12.67
C GLN A 57 7.14 18.85 -13.25
N CYS A 58 8.11 18.21 -13.90
CA CYS A 58 7.96 16.96 -14.64
C CYS A 58 8.94 15.91 -14.11
N PHE A 59 8.47 14.66 -14.02
CA PHE A 59 9.27 13.53 -13.60
C PHE A 59 9.31 12.52 -14.73
N ARG A 60 10.49 12.33 -15.33
CA ARG A 60 10.71 11.46 -16.50
C ARG A 60 9.74 11.81 -17.66
N GLY A 61 9.67 13.09 -18.03
CA GLY A 61 8.77 13.56 -19.09
C GLY A 61 7.27 13.55 -18.75
N HIS A 62 6.87 13.29 -17.50
CA HIS A 62 5.46 13.19 -17.11
C HIS A 62 5.10 14.05 -15.89
N LYS A 63 3.89 14.60 -15.94
CA LYS A 63 3.22 15.31 -14.84
C LYS A 63 2.07 14.47 -14.29
N GLY A 64 1.92 14.50 -12.96
CA GLY A 64 0.76 13.97 -12.27
C GLY A 64 0.62 12.45 -12.39
N ALA A 65 1.71 11.72 -12.18
CA ALA A 65 1.74 10.27 -12.39
C ALA A 65 1.36 9.43 -11.14
N PHE A 66 1.24 10.05 -9.96
CA PHE A 66 1.11 9.31 -8.70
C PHE A 66 -0.01 9.82 -7.82
N TYR A 67 -0.64 8.90 -7.07
CA TYR A 67 -1.54 9.25 -5.97
C TYR A 67 -0.76 9.49 -4.68
N LYS A 68 -1.09 10.56 -3.98
CA LYS A 68 -0.65 10.84 -2.61
C LYS A 68 -1.86 11.09 -1.73
N ARG A 69 -1.98 10.35 -0.62
CA ARG A 69 -3.02 10.61 0.38
C ARG A 69 -2.82 12.01 0.96
N LYS A 70 -3.90 12.76 1.14
CA LYS A 70 -3.86 14.07 1.79
C LYS A 70 -3.39 13.90 3.25
N ASN A 71 -2.53 14.79 3.73
CA ASN A 71 -1.85 14.63 5.01
C ASN A 71 -2.81 14.63 6.22
N TYR A 72 -3.99 15.26 6.08
CA TYR A 72 -5.00 15.37 7.13
C TYR A 72 -6.06 14.25 7.09
N ILE A 73 -5.91 13.27 6.20
CA ILE A 73 -6.87 12.17 6.06
C ILE A 73 -6.30 10.86 6.60
N TYR A 74 -7.03 10.25 7.53
CA TYR A 74 -6.74 8.95 8.13
C TYR A 74 -7.74 7.90 7.62
N CYS A 75 -7.25 6.96 6.81
CA CYS A 75 -8.05 5.89 6.22
C CYS A 75 -7.15 4.73 5.76
N LYS A 76 -7.72 3.53 5.56
CA LYS A 76 -7.01 2.38 4.99
C LYS A 76 -6.74 2.62 3.50
N SER A 77 -5.47 2.57 3.10
CA SER A 77 -5.06 2.88 1.72
C SER A 77 -5.40 1.73 0.77
N VAL A 78 -6.13 2.02 -0.31
CA VAL A 78 -6.57 1.02 -1.31
C VAL A 78 -6.36 1.56 -2.72
N ILE A 79 -5.10 1.76 -3.11
CA ILE A 79 -4.74 2.45 -4.37
C ILE A 79 -5.28 1.74 -5.62
N HIS A 80 -5.41 0.41 -5.59
CA HIS A 80 -5.90 -0.38 -6.73
C HIS A 80 -7.39 -0.16 -7.06
N THR A 81 -8.16 0.44 -6.15
CA THR A 81 -9.58 0.79 -6.38
C THR A 81 -9.76 2.19 -6.94
N LEU A 82 -8.69 3.00 -6.98
CA LEU A 82 -8.75 4.36 -7.50
C LEU A 82 -8.83 4.34 -9.02
N SER A 83 -9.36 5.43 -9.58
CA SER A 83 -9.39 5.63 -11.01
C SER A 83 -7.97 5.57 -11.61
N ARG A 84 -7.85 5.12 -12.85
CA ARG A 84 -6.55 5.12 -13.53
C ARG A 84 -6.11 6.58 -13.76
N ILE A 85 -4.89 6.91 -13.32
CA ILE A 85 -4.26 8.18 -13.66
C ILE A 85 -3.85 8.15 -15.13
N ILE A 86 -4.18 9.22 -15.86
CA ILE A 86 -3.65 9.48 -17.19
C ILE A 86 -2.57 10.56 -17.02
N PRO A 87 -1.28 10.20 -16.98
CA PRO A 87 -0.22 11.18 -16.80
C PRO A 87 -0.16 12.12 -18.00
N GLU A 88 0.01 13.40 -17.73
CA GLU A 88 0.22 14.40 -18.77
C GLU A 88 1.68 14.33 -19.24
N ARG A 89 1.90 14.43 -20.56
CA ARG A 89 3.24 14.54 -21.12
C ARG A 89 3.77 15.96 -20.93
N CYS A 90 5.07 16.07 -20.70
CA CYS A 90 5.78 17.34 -20.67
C CYS A 90 6.60 17.53 -21.94
N ASP A 91 6.94 18.78 -22.24
CA ASP A 91 7.95 19.09 -23.25
C ASP A 91 9.32 18.63 -22.78
N CYS A 92 10.14 18.12 -23.70
CA CYS A 92 11.49 17.66 -23.38
C CYS A 92 12.37 18.86 -23.00
N THR A 93 13.15 18.69 -21.94
CA THR A 93 14.15 19.66 -21.48
C THR A 93 15.55 19.09 -21.68
N ILE A 94 16.59 19.93 -21.54
CA ILE A 94 17.98 19.45 -21.61
C ILE A 94 18.29 18.37 -20.57
N ASP A 95 17.61 18.41 -19.42
CA ASP A 95 17.76 17.46 -18.32
C ASP A 95 17.24 16.05 -18.66
N ASP A 96 16.43 15.90 -19.73
CA ASP A 96 15.91 14.61 -20.18
C ASP A 96 16.88 13.86 -21.10
N PHE A 97 18.00 14.48 -21.50
CA PHE A 97 19.01 13.87 -22.38
C PHE A 97 20.23 13.40 -21.57
N GLY A 98 20.69 12.18 -21.83
CA GLY A 98 21.94 11.64 -21.30
C GLY A 98 23.13 11.96 -22.19
N TRP A 99 24.32 12.01 -21.61
CA TRP A 99 25.60 12.13 -22.33
C TRP A 99 25.98 10.83 -23.04
#